data_AF-A0A732VS47-F1
#
_entry.id   AF-A0A732VS47-F1
#
_cell.length_a   1.000
_cell.length_b   1.000
_cell.length_c   1.000
_cell.angle_alpha   90.00
_cell.angle_beta   90.00
_cell.angle_gamma   90.00
#
_symmetry.space_group_name_H-M   'P 1'
#
loop_
_entity.id
_entity.type
_entity.pdbx_description
1 polymer ?
#
loop_
_entity_poly.entity_id
_entity_poly.type
_entity_poly.pdbx_seq_one_letter_code
_entity_poly.pdbx_strand_id
1 'polypeptide(L)'
;MAIKITPDEFSLLIQRLNKKWRVFAPSAEFRGGRFSDTDNIIYQRISGWRDLIWHEKSHMSPNTIIAPITETLFYFDKDTIQIAETDTSPIIIFARACDINAMSRL
;
A
#
# COMPACT_ATOMS: atom_id res chain seq x y z
N MET A 1 -1.16 6.74 -24.69
CA MET A 1 -1.64 8.06 -24.23
C MET A 1 -1.09 8.28 -22.82
N ALA A 2 -0.34 9.35 -22.58
CA ALA A 2 0.19 9.66 -21.25
C ALA A 2 -0.67 10.77 -20.62
N ILE A 3 -1.25 10.50 -19.45
CA ILE A 3 -1.98 11.50 -18.67
C ILE A 3 -0.94 12.28 -17.84
N LYS A 4 -0.94 13.61 -17.96
CA LYS A 4 -0.11 14.50 -17.14
C LYS A 4 -1.00 15.16 -16.10
N ILE A 5 -0.62 15.06 -14.84
CA ILE A 5 -1.28 15.71 -13.70
C ILE A 5 -0.23 16.28 -12.76
N THR A 6 -0.62 17.31 -12.03
CA THR A 6 0.19 17.95 -10.98
C THR A 6 0.11 17.16 -9.65
N PRO A 7 1.06 17.39 -8.72
CA PRO A 7 0.99 16.85 -7.36
C PRO A 7 -0.33 17.11 -6.62
N ASP A 8 -0.90 18.31 -6.79
CA ASP A 8 -2.14 18.69 -6.12
C ASP A 8 -3.36 17.97 -6.72
N GLU A 9 -3.42 17.87 -8.05
CA GLU A 9 -4.44 17.08 -8.75
C GLU A 9 -4.36 15.60 -8.39
N PHE A 10 -3.15 15.04 -8.29
CA PHE A 10 -2.96 13.66 -7.81
C PHE A 10 -3.47 13.50 -6.38
N SER A 11 -3.14 14.42 -5.48
CA SER A 11 -3.62 14.37 -4.10
C SER A 11 -5.15 14.42 -4.04
N LEU A 12 -5.78 15.28 -4.84
CA LEU A 12 -7.24 15.35 -4.95
C LEU A 12 -7.85 14.05 -5.50
N LEU A 13 -7.20 13.43 -6.49
CA LEU A 13 -7.59 12.12 -7.01
C LEU A 13 -7.56 11.06 -5.91
N ILE A 14 -6.46 10.95 -5.17
CA ILE A 14 -6.30 9.98 -4.07
C ILE A 14 -7.37 10.19 -2.99
N GLN A 15 -7.64 11.44 -2.60
CA GLN A 15 -8.70 11.76 -1.64
C GLN A 15 -10.09 11.30 -2.13
N ARG A 16 -10.39 11.45 -3.43
CA ARG A 16 -11.66 10.99 -4.01
C ARG A 16 -11.75 9.46 -4.05
N LEU A 17 -10.66 8.77 -4.40
CA LEU A 17 -10.60 7.31 -4.44
C LEU A 17 -10.70 6.71 -3.03
N ASN A 18 -10.04 7.30 -2.03
CA ASN A 18 -10.04 6.82 -0.65
C ASN A 18 -11.43 6.81 0.02
N LYS A 19 -12.44 7.44 -0.57
CA LYS A 19 -13.84 7.37 -0.09
C LYS A 19 -14.48 5.99 -0.26
N LYS A 20 -13.99 5.19 -1.22
CA LYS A 20 -14.58 3.89 -1.59
C LYS A 20 -13.56 2.78 -1.68
N TRP A 21 -12.32 3.11 -2.01
CA TRP A 21 -11.23 2.16 -2.19
C TRP A 21 -10.14 2.40 -1.16
N ARG A 22 -9.39 1.35 -0.85
CA ARG A 22 -8.12 1.48 -0.15
C ARG A 22 -7.03 1.63 -1.19
N VAL A 23 -6.42 2.81 -1.26
CA VAL A 23 -5.42 3.13 -2.28
C VAL A 23 -4.02 2.91 -1.73
N PHE A 24 -3.24 2.08 -2.42
CA PHE A 24 -1.87 1.75 -2.07
C PHE A 24 -0.89 2.18 -3.16
N ALA A 25 0.32 2.54 -2.75
CA ALA A 25 1.44 2.81 -3.64
C ALA A 25 2.76 2.61 -2.88
N PRO A 26 3.91 2.60 -3.56
CA PRO A 26 5.20 2.64 -2.89
C PRO A 26 5.28 3.87 -1.99
N SER A 27 5.57 3.66 -0.72
CA SER A 27 5.66 4.68 0.32
C SER A 27 6.76 4.31 1.31
N ALA A 28 7.36 5.32 1.94
CA ALA A 28 8.43 5.14 2.91
C ALA A 28 7.87 4.72 4.28
N GLU A 29 8.36 3.58 4.77
CA GLU A 29 8.26 3.20 6.17
C GLU A 29 9.47 3.77 6.90
N PHE A 30 9.23 4.79 7.72
CA PHE A 30 10.27 5.55 8.38
C PHE A 30 11.14 4.65 9.26
N ARG A 31 12.45 4.65 9.00
CA ARG A 31 13.45 3.84 9.73
C ARG A 31 13.16 2.33 9.77
N GLY A 32 12.36 1.81 8.84
CA GLY A 32 12.09 0.38 8.69
C GLY A 32 13.15 -0.38 7.87
N GLY A 33 14.19 0.32 7.39
CA GLY A 33 15.15 -0.19 6.43
C GLY A 33 16.13 -1.22 6.99
N ARG A 34 16.89 -1.83 6.07
CA ARG A 34 17.88 -2.87 6.40
C ARG A 34 19.05 -2.34 7.23
N PHE A 35 19.37 -1.06 7.10
CA PHE A 35 20.48 -0.41 7.80
C PHE A 35 19.96 0.66 8.76
N SER A 36 20.78 1.01 9.75
CA SER A 36 20.47 2.07 10.71
C SER A 36 20.09 3.36 10.00
N ASP A 37 19.02 4.00 10.45
CA ASP A 37 18.52 5.27 9.94
C ASP A 37 18.18 5.28 8.43
N THR A 38 17.84 4.11 7.87
CA THR A 38 17.33 4.01 6.49
C THR A 38 15.84 3.69 6.47
N ASP A 39 15.12 4.28 5.52
CA ASP A 39 13.70 3.98 5.30
C ASP A 39 13.54 2.70 4.49
N ASN A 40 12.38 2.06 4.64
CA ASN A 40 11.99 0.90 3.86
C ASN A 40 10.87 1.27 2.89
N ILE A 41 11.11 1.10 1.59
CA ILE A 41 10.09 1.45 0.59
C ILE A 41 9.24 0.22 0.30
N ILE A 42 8.02 0.25 0.81
CA ILE A 42 7.04 -0.83 0.67
C ILE A 42 5.71 -0.26 0.17
N TYR A 43 4.81 -1.12 -0.27
CA TYR A 43 3.46 -0.67 -0.63
C TYR A 43 2.68 -0.37 0.65
N GLN A 44 2.18 0.85 0.78
CA GLN A 44 1.37 1.28 1.94
C GLN A 44 0.18 2.10 1.47
N ARG A 45 -0.80 2.32 2.37
CA ARG A 45 -1.92 3.22 2.09
C ARG A 45 -1.38 4.64 1.92
N ILE A 46 -1.87 5.33 0.91
CA ILE A 46 -1.50 6.73 0.63
C ILE A 46 -2.73 7.64 0.76
N SER A 47 -2.50 8.87 1.21
CA SER A 47 -3.50 9.93 1.32
C SER A 47 -3.28 11.05 0.29
N GLY A 48 -2.09 11.12 -0.31
CA GLY A 48 -1.80 12.06 -1.40
C GLY A 48 -0.41 11.90 -2.00
N TRP A 49 0.04 12.92 -2.74
CA TRP A 49 1.31 12.91 -3.47
C TRP A 49 2.54 12.73 -2.58
N ARG A 50 2.55 13.32 -1.39
CA ARG A 50 3.71 13.29 -0.48
C ARG A 50 4.03 11.90 0.04
N ASP A 51 3.05 11.01 0.07
CA ASP A 51 3.23 9.63 0.53
C ASP A 51 3.79 8.75 -0.59
N LEU A 52 3.75 9.20 -1.85
CA LEU A 52 4.17 8.42 -3.01
C LEU A 52 5.69 8.53 -3.25
N ILE A 53 6.38 7.40 -3.17
CA ILE A 53 7.75 7.25 -3.64
C ILE A 53 7.75 6.77 -5.09
N TRP A 54 7.87 7.70 -6.02
CA TRP A 54 7.83 7.40 -7.45
C TRP A 54 9.21 7.15 -8.08
N HIS A 55 10.27 7.71 -7.50
CA HIS A 55 11.62 7.70 -8.07
C HIS A 55 12.45 6.47 -7.69
N GLU A 56 12.08 5.74 -6.63
CA GLU A 56 12.80 4.57 -6.15
C GLU A 56 11.95 3.28 -6.16
N LYS A 57 12.59 2.14 -6.43
CA LYS A 57 11.91 0.84 -6.50
C LYS A 57 11.56 0.37 -5.10
N SER A 58 10.37 -0.20 -4.92
CA SER A 58 10.03 -0.85 -3.65
C SER A 58 10.95 -2.04 -3.37
N HIS A 59 11.23 -2.27 -2.09
CA HIS A 59 11.94 -3.44 -1.60
C HIS A 59 11.05 -4.68 -1.55
N MET A 60 9.72 -4.49 -1.50
CA MET A 60 8.72 -5.56 -1.43
C MET A 60 7.76 -5.53 -2.62
N SER A 61 7.24 -6.70 -2.99
CA SER A 61 6.23 -6.88 -4.04
C SER A 61 4.86 -6.34 -3.60
N PRO A 62 4.06 -5.73 -4.51
CA PRO A 62 2.68 -5.37 -4.20
C PRO A 62 1.79 -6.56 -3.82
N ASN A 63 2.19 -7.81 -4.10
CA ASN A 63 1.49 -9.00 -3.61
C ASN A 63 1.33 -9.02 -2.09
N THR A 64 2.23 -8.38 -1.35
CA THR A 64 2.14 -8.28 0.11
C THR A 64 0.87 -7.58 0.59
N ILE A 65 0.18 -6.84 -0.29
CA ILE A 65 -1.13 -6.23 -0.02
C ILE A 65 -2.28 -7.20 -0.27
N ILE A 66 -2.14 -8.09 -1.27
CA ILE A 66 -3.18 -9.04 -1.69
C ILE A 66 -3.14 -10.30 -0.83
N ALA A 67 -1.94 -10.79 -0.57
CA ALA A 67 -1.63 -11.95 0.27
C ALA A 67 -0.63 -11.49 1.35
N PRO A 68 -1.13 -10.91 2.46
CA PRO A 68 -0.27 -10.40 3.52
C PRO A 68 0.54 -11.52 4.17
N ILE A 69 1.79 -11.20 4.53
CA ILE A 69 2.71 -12.15 5.19
C ILE A 69 2.18 -12.55 6.57
N THR A 70 1.46 -11.62 7.22
CA THR A 70 0.86 -11.79 8.54
C THR A 70 -0.58 -11.30 8.51
N GLU A 71 -1.51 -12.10 9.05
CA GLU A 71 -2.93 -11.76 9.17
C GLU A 71 -3.41 -12.03 10.60
N THR A 72 -4.14 -11.07 11.18
CA THR A 72 -4.75 -11.24 12.50
C THR A 72 -5.98 -12.12 12.37
N LEU A 73 -5.96 -13.30 13.00
CA LEU A 73 -7.10 -14.24 12.96
C LEU A 73 -8.03 -14.09 14.18
N PHE A 74 -7.46 -13.72 15.33
CA PHE A 74 -8.18 -13.65 16.60
C PHE A 74 -7.76 -12.44 17.43
N TYR A 75 -8.73 -11.83 18.08
CA TYR A 75 -8.52 -10.93 19.21
C TYR A 75 -8.78 -11.70 20.50
N PHE A 76 -7.85 -11.58 21.44
CA PHE A 76 -7.94 -12.19 22.76
C PHE A 76 -8.23 -11.10 23.79
N ASP A 77 -9.33 -11.23 24.50
CA ASP A 77 -9.61 -10.53 25.75
C ASP A 77 -9.83 -11.57 26.84
N LYS A 78 -9.55 -11.24 28.10
CA LYS A 78 -9.35 -12.18 29.23
C LYS A 78 -10.24 -13.43 29.19
N ASP A 79 -11.54 -13.24 28.97
CA ASP A 79 -12.55 -14.30 29.01
C ASP A 79 -13.17 -14.60 27.63
N THR A 80 -12.80 -13.87 26.57
CA THR A 80 -13.42 -13.99 25.24
C THR A 80 -12.43 -14.02 24.10
N ILE A 81 -12.68 -14.90 23.14
CA ILE A 81 -11.98 -14.93 21.85
C ILE A 81 -12.93 -14.39 20.80
N GLN A 82 -12.48 -13.41 20.02
CA GLN A 82 -13.23 -12.86 18.90
C GLN A 82 -12.48 -13.14 17.60
N ILE A 83 -13.18 -13.65 16.59
CA ILE A 83 -12.63 -13.79 15.24
C ILE A 83 -12.43 -12.38 14.68
N ALA A 84 -11.25 -12.11 14.14
CA ALA A 84 -10.97 -10.82 13.53
C ALA A 84 -11.84 -10.62 12.28
N GLU A 85 -12.43 -9.43 12.15
CA GLU A 85 -13.15 -9.05 10.94
C GLU A 85 -12.17 -8.81 9.79
N THR A 86 -12.46 -9.39 8.63
CA THR A 86 -11.69 -9.14 7.42
C THR A 86 -12.20 -7.87 6.72
N ASP A 87 -11.32 -6.90 6.50
CA ASP A 87 -11.64 -5.71 5.70
C ASP A 87 -11.72 -6.07 4.21
N THR A 88 -12.96 -6.18 3.73
CA THR A 88 -13.29 -6.51 2.34
C THR A 88 -13.38 -5.29 1.41
N SER A 89 -13.01 -4.10 1.89
CA SER A 89 -13.03 -2.89 1.07
C SER A 89 -12.15 -3.05 -0.17
N PRO A 90 -12.65 -2.67 -1.36
CA PRO A 90 -11.92 -2.89 -2.61
C PRO A 90 -10.61 -2.10 -2.62
N ILE A 91 -9.59 -2.68 -3.26
CA ILE A 91 -8.22 -2.16 -3.25
C ILE A 91 -7.87 -1.58 -4.62
N ILE A 92 -7.14 -0.47 -4.64
CA ILE A 92 -6.44 0.06 -5.82
C ILE A 92 -4.95 0.11 -5.50
N ILE A 93 -4.11 -0.44 -6.36
CA ILE A 93 -2.66 -0.42 -6.21
C ILE A 93 -2.04 0.35 -7.38
N PHE A 94 -1.37 1.46 -7.09
CA PHE A 94 -0.49 2.15 -8.03
C PHE A 94 0.86 1.46 -8.03
N ALA A 95 1.10 0.61 -9.02
CA ALA A 95 2.31 -0.19 -9.14
C ALA A 95 3.16 0.23 -10.35
N ARG A 96 4.46 -0.03 -10.29
CA ARG A 96 5.35 0.16 -11.44
C ARG A 96 5.04 -0.88 -12.52
N ALA A 97 5.34 -0.55 -13.78
CA ALA A 97 5.08 -1.46 -14.91
C ALA A 97 5.72 -2.84 -14.72
N CYS A 98 6.93 -2.92 -14.17
CA CYS A 98 7.60 -4.19 -13.86
C CYS A 98 6.84 -5.02 -12.82
N ASP A 99 6.24 -4.36 -11.82
CA ASP A 99 5.50 -5.02 -10.75
C ASP A 99 4.15 -5.52 -11.28
N ILE A 100 3.46 -4.73 -12.10
CA ILE A 100 2.22 -5.14 -12.78
C ILE A 100 2.45 -6.41 -13.61
N ASN A 101 3.54 -6.44 -14.39
CA ASN A 101 3.90 -7.60 -15.21
C ASN A 101 4.33 -8.81 -14.38
N ALA A 102 4.88 -8.61 -13.17
CA ALA A 102 5.15 -9.69 -12.24
C ALA A 102 3.85 -10.24 -11.64
N MET A 103 2.88 -9.38 -11.32
CA MET A 103 1.59 -9.79 -10.76
C MET A 103 0.72 -10.56 -11.76
N SER A 104 0.77 -10.25 -13.06
CA SER A 104 -0.02 -10.95 -14.07
C SER A 104 0.40 -12.41 -14.33
N ARG A 105 1.45 -12.89 -13.64
CA ARG A 105 1.99 -14.25 -13.75
C ARG A 105 1.69 -15.13 -12.54
N LEU A 106 0.97 -14.60 -11.56
CA LEU A 106 0.53 -15.29 -10.35
C LEU A 106 -0.91 -15.76 -10.53
#